data_AF-A0A2N0LKH2-F1
#
_entry.id   AF-A0A2N0LKH2-F1
#
_cell.length_a   1.000
_cell.length_b   1.000
_cell.length_c   1.000
_cell.angle_alpha   90.00
_cell.angle_beta   90.00
_cell.angle_gamma   90.00
#
_symmetry.space_group_name_H-M   'P 1'
#
loop_
_entity.id
_entity.type
_entity.pdbx_description
1 polymer ?
#
loop_
_entity_poly.entity_id
_entity_poly.type
_entity_poly.pdbx_seq_one_letter_code
_entity_poly.pdbx_strand_id
1 'polypeptide(L)'
;MLKADRDQIMANLQEDERKQFRQFIDNYRTERKASSRGQTPAREMLDAVSSDLTNKLRQAMEAVVARDEMGPNAGEVPPDFNLKRMGSEERVRLSGFKDQRPVALIFGSYT
;
A
#
# COMPACT_ATOMS: atom_id res chain seq x y z
N MET A 1 4.98 -8.94 -7.17
CA MET A 1 5.61 -8.07 -8.17
C MET A 1 6.74 -7.29 -7.50
N LEU A 2 7.93 -7.20 -8.11
CA LEU A 2 9.05 -6.49 -7.49
C LEU A 2 8.87 -4.97 -7.64
N LYS A 3 9.51 -4.19 -6.76
CA LYS A 3 9.47 -2.72 -6.81
C LYS A 3 9.87 -2.18 -8.19
N ALA A 4 10.91 -2.77 -8.78
CA ALA A 4 11.43 -2.39 -10.09
C ALA A 4 10.39 -2.57 -11.20
N ASP A 5 9.69 -3.71 -11.23
CA ASP A 5 8.64 -3.99 -12.21
C ASP A 5 7.51 -2.94 -12.12
N ARG A 6 7.13 -2.55 -10.90
CA ARG A 6 6.11 -1.52 -10.68
C ARG A 6 6.56 -0.17 -11.19
N ASP A 7 7.76 0.25 -10.82
CA ASP A 7 8.28 1.55 -11.19
C ASP A 7 8.43 1.64 -12.73
N GLN A 8 8.78 0.53 -13.39
CA GLN A 8 8.78 0.41 -14.84
C GLN A 8 7.38 0.47 -15.45
N ILE A 9 6.38 -0.18 -14.85
CA ILE A 9 4.98 -0.07 -15.31
C ILE A 9 4.51 1.38 -15.19
N MET A 10 4.73 2.03 -14.05
CA MET A 10 4.34 3.43 -13.79
C MET A 10 5.04 4.42 -14.72
N ALA A 11 6.32 4.18 -15.03
CA ALA A 11 7.08 5.00 -15.98
C ALA A 11 6.48 4.95 -17.40
N ASN A 12 5.91 3.82 -17.79
CA ASN A 12 5.38 3.56 -19.14
C ASN A 12 3.88 3.86 -19.31
N LEU A 13 3.18 4.34 -18.28
CA LEU A 13 1.77 4.76 -18.40
C LEU A 13 1.64 6.12 -19.09
N GLN A 14 0.66 6.25 -19.99
CA GLN A 14 0.26 7.52 -20.60
C GLN A 14 -0.42 8.45 -19.58
N GLU A 15 -0.55 9.74 -19.87
CA GLU A 15 -1.12 10.72 -18.92
C GLU A 15 -2.56 10.38 -18.51
N ASP A 16 -3.39 9.95 -19.44
CA ASP A 16 -4.78 9.55 -19.15
C ASP A 16 -4.84 8.28 -18.28
N GLU A 17 -3.99 7.29 -18.57
CA GLU A 17 -3.86 6.08 -17.76
C GLU A 17 -3.37 6.39 -16.34
N ARG A 18 -2.46 7.35 -16.19
CA ARG A 18 -2.00 7.83 -14.87
C ARG A 18 -3.12 8.53 -14.10
N LYS A 19 -3.99 9.28 -14.78
CA LYS A 19 -5.14 9.95 -14.16
C LYS A 19 -6.17 8.92 -13.67
N GLN A 20 -6.50 7.93 -14.50
CA GLN A 20 -7.38 6.81 -14.13
C GLN A 20 -6.81 6.01 -12.97
N PHE A 21 -5.51 5.71 -13.00
CA PHE A 21 -4.80 5.04 -11.90
C PHE A 21 -4.94 5.82 -10.58
N ARG A 22 -4.65 7.13 -10.59
CA ARG A 22 -4.75 7.96 -9.38
C ARG A 22 -6.17 7.99 -8.83
N GLN A 23 -7.16 8.19 -9.71
CA GLN A 23 -8.57 8.21 -9.32
C GLN A 23 -9.01 6.89 -8.68
N PHE A 24 -8.58 5.76 -9.24
CA PHE A 24 -8.83 4.46 -8.62
C PHE A 24 -8.19 4.34 -7.23
N ILE A 25 -6.92 4.72 -7.08
CA ILE A 25 -6.22 4.62 -5.79
C ILE A 25 -6.89 5.51 -4.72
N ASP A 26 -7.34 6.70 -5.09
CA ASP A 26 -8.02 7.61 -4.17
C ASP A 26 -9.38 7.06 -3.73
N ASN A 27 -10.16 6.53 -4.68
CA ASN A 27 -11.44 5.86 -4.38
C ASN A 27 -11.22 4.64 -3.49
N TYR A 28 -10.29 3.77 -3.86
CA TYR A 28 -9.92 2.56 -3.11
C TYR A 28 -9.52 2.88 -1.66
N ARG A 29 -8.69 3.90 -1.45
CA ARG A 29 -8.29 4.34 -0.11
C ARG A 29 -9.46 4.90 0.70
N THR A 30 -10.37 5.63 0.04
CA THR A 30 -11.56 6.21 0.68
C THR A 30 -12.50 5.11 1.15
N GLU A 31 -12.80 4.14 0.28
CA GLU A 31 -13.65 3.00 0.63
C GLU A 31 -13.03 2.14 1.72
N ARG A 32 -11.72 1.90 1.66
CA ARG A 32 -11.02 1.14 2.71
C ARG A 32 -11.06 1.84 4.07
N LYS A 33 -10.97 3.17 4.13
CA LYS A 33 -11.11 3.92 5.39
C LYS A 33 -12.53 3.85 5.95
N ALA A 34 -13.55 3.83 5.10
CA ALA A 34 -14.94 3.71 5.50
C ALA A 34 -15.28 2.28 5.97
N SER A 35 -14.64 1.28 5.38
CA SER A 35 -14.85 -0.14 5.67
C SER A 35 -14.14 -0.56 6.98
N SER A 36 -14.86 -0.56 8.10
CA SER A 36 -14.27 -0.89 9.41
C SER A 36 -14.01 -2.39 9.63
N ARG A 37 -14.56 -3.27 8.78
CA ARG A 37 -14.34 -4.74 8.77
C ARG A 37 -14.70 -5.26 7.38
N GLY A 38 -13.80 -5.97 6.70
CA GLY A 38 -14.18 -6.80 5.55
C GLY A 38 -13.20 -6.72 4.38
N GLN A 39 -12.71 -7.89 4.00
CA GLN A 39 -11.62 -8.16 3.07
C GLN A 39 -12.00 -8.05 1.59
N THR A 40 -12.98 -7.22 1.21
CA THR A 40 -13.64 -7.34 -0.11
C THR A 40 -13.73 -6.09 -1.02
N PRO A 41 -13.42 -4.83 -0.62
CA PRO A 41 -13.57 -3.71 -1.56
C PRO A 41 -12.64 -3.81 -2.77
N ALA A 42 -11.43 -4.35 -2.57
CA ALA A 42 -10.35 -4.21 -3.53
C ALA A 42 -10.58 -5.01 -4.83
N ARG A 43 -11.03 -6.26 -4.71
CA ARG A 43 -11.28 -7.14 -5.86
C ARG A 43 -12.52 -6.73 -6.64
N GLU A 44 -13.60 -6.39 -5.94
CA GLU A 44 -14.84 -5.91 -6.58
C GLU A 44 -14.60 -4.58 -7.32
N MET A 45 -13.84 -3.66 -6.73
CA MET A 45 -13.45 -2.42 -7.43
C MET A 45 -12.55 -2.68 -8.64
N LEU A 46 -11.59 -3.61 -8.55
CA LEU A 46 -10.76 -3.99 -9.70
C LEU A 46 -11.60 -4.60 -10.83
N ASP A 47 -12.56 -5.45 -10.49
CA ASP A 47 -13.47 -6.07 -11.45
C ASP A 47 -14.44 -5.04 -12.07
N ALA A 48 -14.90 -4.04 -11.30
CA ALA A 48 -15.77 -2.99 -11.79
C ALA A 48 -15.10 -2.04 -12.81
N VAL A 49 -13.77 -1.83 -12.70
CA VAL A 49 -13.00 -1.02 -13.65
C VAL A 49 -12.47 -1.88 -14.81
N SER A 50 -12.53 -3.22 -14.71
CA SER A 50 -11.87 -4.17 -15.62
C SER A 50 -12.22 -4.06 -17.10
N SER A 51 -13.41 -3.58 -17.49
CA SER A 51 -13.88 -3.72 -18.88
C SER A 51 -13.14 -2.82 -19.88
N ASP A 52 -12.58 -1.69 -19.42
CA ASP A 52 -11.99 -0.66 -20.29
C ASP A 52 -10.48 -0.41 -20.04
N LEU A 53 -9.84 -1.16 -19.15
CA LEU A 53 -8.44 -0.91 -18.77
C LEU A 53 -7.44 -1.66 -19.65
N THR A 54 -6.32 -0.99 -19.97
CA THR A 54 -5.17 -1.69 -20.56
C THR A 54 -4.60 -2.70 -19.56
N ASN A 55 -4.07 -3.82 -20.07
CA ASN A 55 -3.49 -4.88 -19.22
C ASN A 55 -2.39 -4.37 -18.28
N LYS A 56 -1.61 -3.37 -18.70
CA LYS A 56 -0.55 -2.75 -17.88
C LYS A 56 -1.14 -1.98 -16.69
N LEU A 57 -2.20 -1.20 -16.93
CA LEU A 57 -2.88 -0.44 -15.89
C LEU A 57 -3.54 -1.36 -14.88
N ARG A 58 -4.17 -2.44 -15.35
CA ARG A 58 -4.73 -3.50 -14.49
C ARG A 58 -3.68 -4.12 -13.56
N GLN A 59 -2.54 -4.54 -14.11
CA GLN A 59 -1.44 -5.10 -13.32
C GLN A 59 -0.89 -4.10 -12.29
N ALA A 60 -0.82 -2.81 -12.63
CA ALA A 60 -0.41 -1.78 -11.68
C ALA A 60 -1.39 -1.66 -10.50
N MET A 61 -2.70 -1.69 -10.78
CA MET A 61 -3.76 -1.58 -9.77
C MET A 61 -3.79 -2.83 -8.89
N GLU A 62 -3.73 -4.03 -9.48
CA GLU A 62 -3.64 -5.31 -8.76
C GLU A 62 -2.43 -5.35 -7.82
N ALA A 63 -1.27 -4.86 -8.28
CA ALA A 63 -0.07 -4.83 -7.45
C ALA A 63 -0.21 -3.90 -6.23
N VAL A 64 -0.92 -2.78 -6.36
CA VAL A 64 -1.19 -1.91 -5.22
C VAL A 64 -2.16 -2.56 -4.25
N VAL A 65 -3.26 -3.12 -4.77
CA VAL A 65 -4.26 -3.84 -3.97
C VAL A 65 -3.61 -4.96 -3.16
N ALA A 66 -2.85 -5.84 -3.83
CA ALA A 66 -2.20 -6.98 -3.17
C ALA A 66 -1.21 -6.53 -2.08
N ARG A 67 -0.48 -5.42 -2.30
CA ARG A 67 0.43 -4.86 -1.29
C ARG A 67 -0.34 -4.35 -0.09
N ASP A 68 -1.42 -3.62 -0.35
CA ASP A 68 -2.22 -2.98 0.67
C ASP A 68 -2.99 -4.04 1.50
N GLU A 69 -3.32 -5.20 0.94
CA GLU A 69 -3.87 -6.37 1.65
C GLU A 69 -2.85 -7.08 2.58
N MET A 70 -1.54 -6.91 2.37
CA MET A 70 -0.51 -7.53 3.22
C MET A 70 -0.25 -6.78 4.53
N GLY A 71 -0.69 -5.51 4.64
CA GLY A 71 -0.50 -4.71 5.85
C GLY A 71 -1.59 -4.96 6.90
N PRO A 72 -1.31 -4.73 8.20
CA PRO A 72 -2.34 -4.78 9.23
C PRO A 72 -3.43 -3.74 8.93
N ASN A 73 -4.69 -4.12 9.13
CA ASN A 73 -5.81 -3.19 8.98
C ASN A 73 -5.85 -2.18 10.14
N ALA A 74 -6.63 -1.11 9.97
CA ALA A 74 -6.86 -0.16 11.04
C ALA A 74 -7.48 -0.88 12.26
N GLY A 75 -6.86 -0.70 13.43
CA GLY A 75 -7.28 -1.36 14.67
C GLY A 75 -6.67 -2.75 14.89
N GLU A 76 -6.01 -3.34 13.89
CA GLU A 76 -5.22 -4.55 14.07
C GLU A 76 -3.85 -4.21 14.67
N VAL A 77 -3.31 -5.15 15.45
CA VAL A 77 -1.97 -5.01 16.02
C VAL A 77 -0.95 -5.22 14.91
N PRO A 78 -0.04 -4.25 14.66
CA PRO A 78 0.99 -4.44 13.65
C PRO A 78 1.99 -5.52 14.07
N PRO A 79 2.64 -6.21 13.11
CA PRO A 79 3.74 -7.12 13.41
C PRO A 79 4.86 -6.40 14.19
N ASP A 80 5.33 -7.02 15.27
CA ASP A 80 6.46 -6.49 16.02
C ASP A 80 7.76 -6.72 15.23
N PHE A 81 8.70 -5.79 15.36
CA PHE A 81 10.02 -5.91 14.74
C PHE A 81 11.08 -5.38 15.69
N ASN A 82 12.31 -5.87 15.53
CA ASN A 82 13.47 -5.44 16.30
C ASN A 82 14.58 -5.00 15.34
N LEU A 83 14.66 -3.70 15.07
CA LEU A 83 15.56 -3.14 14.05
C LEU A 83 16.72 -2.40 14.69
N LYS A 84 17.89 -2.46 14.05
CA LYS A 84 19.06 -1.68 14.45
C LYS A 84 18.81 -0.20 14.18
N ARG A 85 19.17 0.66 15.13
CA ARG A 85 19.12 2.11 14.95
C ARG A 85 20.22 2.54 13.97
N MET A 86 19.89 3.42 13.04
CA MET A 86 20.88 3.95 12.10
C MET A 86 22.05 4.60 12.85
N GLY A 87 23.28 4.19 12.52
CA GLY A 87 24.51 4.71 13.12
C GLY A 87 24.84 4.18 14.53
N SER A 88 24.15 3.16 15.04
CA SER A 88 24.38 2.60 16.39
C SER A 88 24.14 1.09 16.43
N GLU A 89 24.77 0.37 17.37
CA GLU A 89 24.43 -1.03 17.69
C GLU A 89 23.12 -1.19 18.48
N GLU A 90 22.57 -0.08 18.97
CA GLU A 90 21.27 -0.05 19.65
C GLU A 90 20.18 -0.65 18.75
N ARG A 91 19.29 -1.44 19.35
CA ARG A 91 18.12 -2.02 18.66
C ARG A 91 16.84 -1.46 19.24
N VAL A 92 15.89 -1.18 18.36
CA VAL A 92 14.58 -0.63 18.69
C VAL A 92 13.52 -1.66 18.36
N ARG A 93 12.68 -1.98 19.35
CA ARG A 93 11.53 -2.87 19.20
C ARG A 93 10.25 -2.06 19.06
N LEU A 94 9.39 -2.40 18.08
CA LEU A 94 8.14 -1.64 17.83
C LEU A 94 7.21 -1.69 19.05
N SER A 95 7.04 -2.86 19.66
CA SER A 95 6.20 -3.01 20.86
C SER A 95 6.66 -2.15 22.03
N GLY A 96 7.93 -1.70 22.04
CA GLY A 96 8.44 -0.76 23.02
C GLY A 96 7.81 0.64 22.96
N PHE A 97 7.08 0.99 21.90
CA PHE A 97 6.34 2.26 21.80
C PHE A 97 4.86 2.15 22.19
N LYS A 98 4.37 0.92 22.41
CA LYS A 98 2.95 0.68 22.71
C LYS A 98 2.56 1.39 24.02
N ASP A 99 1.36 1.94 24.05
CA ASP A 99 0.74 2.59 25.22
C ASP A 99 1.48 3.80 25.79
N GLN A 100 2.51 4.32 25.09
CA GLN A 100 3.23 5.53 25.49
C GLN A 100 2.73 6.77 24.78
N ARG A 101 2.67 6.73 23.43
CA ARG A 101 2.18 7.83 22.58
C ARG A 101 1.94 7.32 21.15
N PRO A 102 1.11 7.99 20.35
CA PRO A 102 0.98 7.70 18.93
C PRO A 102 2.32 7.83 18.20
N VAL A 103 2.62 6.87 17.33
CA VAL A 103 3.83 6.86 16.50
C VAL A 103 3.46 6.65 15.04
N ALA A 104 4.18 7.31 14.13
CA ALA A 104 4.05 7.09 12.69
C ALA A 104 5.21 6.21 12.20
N LEU A 105 4.89 5.15 11.45
CA LEU A 105 5.88 4.34 10.76
C LEU A 105 6.10 4.88 9.35
N ILE A 106 7.34 5.28 9.07
CA ILE A 106 7.74 5.80 7.76
C ILE A 106 8.74 4.82 7.15
N PHE A 107 8.38 4.26 6.01
CA PHE A 107 9.25 3.42 5.22
C PHE A 107 9.81 4.25 4.05
N GLY A 108 11.12 4.38 4.00
CA GLY A 108 11.82 5.13 2.95
C GLY A 108 13.14 4.45 2.60
N SER A 109 13.61 4.73 1.39
CA SER A 109 14.97 4.42 0.96
C SER A 109 15.61 5.73 0.53
N TYR A 110 16.83 5.99 0.98
CA TYR A 110 17.65 7.02 0.35
C TYR A 110 18.40 6.36 -0.82
N THR A 111 18.39 7.02 -1.96
CA THR A 111 19.21 6.70 -3.13
C THR A 111 20.06 7.91 -3.44
#